data_AF-A0A367XVK7-F1
#
_entry.id   AF-A0A367XVK7-F1
#
_cell.length_a   1.000
_cell.length_b   1.000
_cell.length_c   1.000
_cell.angle_alpha   90.00
_cell.angle_beta   90.00
_cell.angle_gamma   90.00
#
_symmetry.space_group_name_H-M   'P 1'
#
loop_
_entity.id
_entity.type
_entity.pdbx_description
1 polymer ?
#
loop_
_entity_poly.entity_id
_entity_poly.type
_entity_poly.pdbx_seq_one_letter_code
_entity_poly.pdbx_strand_id
1 'polypeptide(L)'
;MKYIQTDQILEIPEDVTVDIKARSVKVVGPRGELTKDLKHIDVTFTKINNRAIKITVHNGDRKHVAALRTVKSLIANLITGVTKGYKYKMRFVYAHFPINVNIIEKDGDKYVEIRNFLGEKRVREVKITEGVTMELSSTQKDELIVSGNSLEHVSQNCADIQQICRVRNKDIRKFLDGIYVSERGTIVEDV
;
A
#
# COMPACT_ATOMS: atom_id res chain seq x y z
N MET A 1 -0.14 24.25 24.53
CA MET A 1 0.17 25.40 23.67
C MET A 1 -0.54 25.20 22.34
N LYS A 2 -1.31 26.18 21.86
CA LYS A 2 -1.91 26.14 20.51
C LYS A 2 -0.98 26.86 19.54
N TYR A 3 -0.72 26.25 18.39
CA TYR A 3 0.10 26.85 17.35
C TYR A 3 -0.80 27.74 16.49
N ILE A 4 -0.45 29.01 16.32
CA ILE A 4 -1.28 29.98 15.57
C ILE A 4 -1.44 29.52 14.12
N GLN A 5 -0.35 29.09 13.51
CA GLN A 5 -0.31 28.57 12.15
C GLN A 5 0.81 27.56 12.02
N THR A 6 0.57 26.49 11.28
CA THR A 6 1.61 25.54 10.87
C THR A 6 1.34 25.12 9.44
N ASP A 7 2.40 25.15 8.62
CA ASP A 7 2.32 24.88 7.19
C ASP A 7 3.19 23.66 6.84
N GLN A 8 2.79 22.93 5.80
CA GLN A 8 3.67 22.05 5.04
C GLN A 8 3.52 22.31 3.54
N ILE A 9 4.61 22.18 2.82
CA ILE A 9 4.65 22.29 1.36
C ILE A 9 4.77 20.89 0.77
N LEU A 10 3.93 20.58 -0.20
CA LEU A 10 3.95 19.39 -1.03
C LEU A 10 4.34 19.78 -2.45
N GLU A 11 5.40 19.18 -2.97
CA GLU A 11 5.87 19.36 -4.34
C GLU A 11 5.14 18.42 -5.29
N ILE A 12 4.82 18.91 -6.49
CA ILE A 12 4.11 18.18 -7.54
C ILE A 12 5.03 18.07 -8.76
N PRO A 13 5.33 16.84 -9.21
CA PRO A 13 6.06 16.59 -10.45
C PRO A 13 5.31 17.13 -11.68
N GLU A 14 6.02 17.39 -12.78
CA GLU A 14 5.43 17.97 -14.00
C GLU A 14 4.36 17.06 -14.63
N ASP A 15 4.52 15.75 -14.53
CA ASP A 15 3.62 14.75 -15.14
C ASP A 15 2.37 14.44 -14.31
N VAL A 16 2.12 15.18 -13.22
CA VAL A 16 1.05 14.87 -12.27
C VAL A 16 0.13 16.07 -12.08
N THR A 17 -1.17 15.82 -12.22
CA THR A 17 -2.21 16.81 -11.91
C THR A 17 -2.89 16.45 -10.60
N VAL A 18 -2.97 17.41 -9.68
CA VAL A 18 -3.63 17.25 -8.37
C VAL A 18 -4.80 18.22 -8.28
N ASP A 19 -6.01 17.67 -8.22
CA ASP A 19 -7.25 18.40 -8.05
C ASP A 19 -7.79 18.19 -6.63
N ILE A 20 -8.07 19.29 -5.92
CA ILE A 20 -8.62 19.24 -4.57
C ILE A 20 -9.94 20.00 -4.55
N LYS A 21 -11.03 19.27 -4.30
CA LYS A 21 -12.36 19.85 -4.10
C LYS A 21 -12.79 19.63 -2.66
N ALA A 22 -12.91 20.73 -1.91
CA ALA A 22 -13.02 20.73 -0.45
C ALA A 22 -11.83 19.99 0.19
N ARG A 23 -12.02 18.71 0.55
CA ARG A 23 -11.00 17.82 1.11
C ARG A 23 -10.97 16.45 0.44
N SER A 24 -11.60 16.33 -0.72
CA SER A 24 -11.43 15.19 -1.61
C SER A 24 -10.30 15.49 -2.58
N VAL A 25 -9.26 14.66 -2.54
CA VAL A 25 -8.06 14.79 -3.37
C VAL A 25 -8.15 13.79 -4.51
N LYS A 26 -8.03 14.27 -5.74
CA LYS A 26 -7.88 13.46 -6.94
C LYS A 26 -6.49 13.72 -7.53
N VAL A 27 -5.74 12.65 -7.76
CA VAL A 27 -4.39 12.69 -8.33
C VAL A 27 -4.42 11.90 -9.63
N VAL A 28 -4.02 12.54 -10.72
CA VAL A 28 -3.94 11.93 -12.06
C VAL A 28 -2.49 11.98 -12.53
N GLY A 29 -1.98 10.85 -12.99
CA GLY A 29 -0.63 10.73 -13.52
C GLY A 29 -0.55 9.68 -14.63
N PRO A 30 0.66 9.37 -15.11
CA PRO A 30 0.85 8.50 -16.28
C PRO A 30 0.35 7.06 -16.06
N ARG A 31 0.38 6.54 -14.82
CA ARG A 31 -0.08 5.17 -14.50
C ARG A 31 -1.58 5.08 -14.20
N GLY A 32 -2.31 6.19 -14.20
CA GLY A 32 -3.74 6.23 -13.91
C GLY A 32 -4.11 7.30 -12.88
N GLU A 33 -5.29 7.12 -12.28
CA GLU A 33 -5.84 8.05 -11.29
C GLU A 33 -6.05 7.39 -9.92
N LEU A 34 -5.87 8.18 -8.87
CA LEU A 34 -6.19 7.79 -7.49
C LEU A 34 -6.99 8.90 -6.82
N THR A 35 -7.93 8.50 -5.96
CA THR A 35 -8.74 9.41 -5.17
C THR A 35 -8.60 9.10 -3.68
N LYS A 36 -8.67 10.13 -2.83
CA LYS A 36 -8.64 9.98 -1.39
C LYS A 36 -9.50 11.04 -0.71
N ASP A 37 -10.41 10.59 0.15
CA ASP A 37 -11.24 11.47 0.97
C ASP A 37 -10.55 11.78 2.31
N LEU A 38 -10.31 13.07 2.57
CA LEU A 38 -9.71 13.60 3.79
C LEU A 38 -10.67 14.51 4.58
N LYS A 39 -12.00 14.40 4.35
CA LYS A 39 -13.02 15.20 5.07
C LYS A 39 -12.99 15.08 6.58
N HIS A 40 -12.43 13.99 7.12
CA HIS A 40 -12.31 13.78 8.56
C HIS A 40 -11.19 14.61 9.21
N ILE A 41 -10.32 15.25 8.42
CA ILE A 41 -9.20 16.07 8.90
C ILE A 41 -9.46 17.52 8.52
N ASP A 42 -9.45 18.41 9.51
CA ASP A 42 -9.66 19.84 9.30
C ASP A 42 -8.35 20.52 8.86
N VAL A 43 -8.04 20.44 7.57
CA VAL A 43 -6.88 21.11 6.95
C VAL A 43 -7.32 21.97 5.78
N THR A 44 -6.59 23.04 5.54
CA THR A 44 -6.79 23.93 4.39
C THR A 44 -5.71 23.68 3.35
N PHE A 45 -6.11 23.47 2.10
CA PHE A 45 -5.21 23.35 0.97
C PHE A 45 -5.16 24.67 0.19
N THR A 46 -3.96 25.13 -0.14
CA THR A 46 -3.77 26.33 -0.97
C THR A 46 -2.77 26.00 -2.06
N LYS A 47 -3.20 26.12 -3.32
CA LYS A 47 -2.30 25.97 -4.47
C LYS A 47 -1.42 27.22 -4.54
N ILE A 48 -0.12 27.08 -4.31
CA ILE A 48 0.84 28.19 -4.43
C ILE A 48 1.11 28.44 -5.92
N ASN A 49 1.42 27.37 -6.64
CA ASN A 49 1.66 27.35 -8.08
C ASN A 49 1.30 25.96 -8.63
N ASN A 50 1.55 25.69 -9.91
CA ASN A 50 1.28 24.38 -10.51
C ASN A 50 2.18 23.24 -9.97
N ARG A 51 3.27 23.56 -9.27
CA ARG A 51 4.27 22.60 -8.77
C ARG A 51 4.25 22.44 -7.25
N ALA A 52 3.39 23.17 -6.53
CA ALA A 52 3.39 23.17 -5.07
C ALA A 52 2.01 23.45 -4.48
N ILE A 53 1.61 22.60 -3.55
CA ILE A 53 0.43 22.77 -2.69
C ILE A 53 0.90 23.01 -1.25
N LYS A 54 0.36 24.05 -0.63
CA LYS A 54 0.48 24.32 0.80
C LYS A 54 -0.67 23.65 1.54
N ILE A 55 -0.33 22.98 2.64
CA ILE A 55 -1.27 22.36 3.58
C ILE A 55 -1.14 23.10 4.90
N THR A 56 -2.22 23.68 5.39
CA THR A 56 -2.19 24.59 6.54
C THR A 56 -3.16 24.14 7.62
N VAL A 57 -2.72 24.26 8.87
CA VAL A 57 -3.57 24.18 10.07
C VAL A 57 -3.48 25.50 10.81
N HIS A 58 -4.63 26.08 11.14
CA HIS A 58 -4.74 27.31 11.95
C HIS A 58 -5.19 26.97 13.37
N ASN A 59 -4.58 27.61 14.36
CA ASN A 59 -4.92 27.46 15.78
C ASN A 59 -4.96 26.00 16.27
N GLY A 60 -4.07 25.16 15.73
CA GLY A 60 -4.04 23.72 15.97
C GLY A 60 -3.43 23.36 17.32
N ASP A 61 -3.97 22.32 17.96
CA ASP A 61 -3.31 21.67 19.08
C ASP A 61 -2.22 20.70 18.59
N ARG A 62 -1.48 20.09 19.53
CA ARG A 62 -0.38 19.18 19.18
C ARG A 62 -0.83 18.01 18.30
N LYS A 63 -2.03 17.46 18.51
CA LYS A 63 -2.55 16.31 17.75
C LYS A 63 -2.97 16.73 16.34
N HIS A 64 -3.60 17.89 16.21
CA HIS A 64 -4.02 18.43 14.93
C HIS A 64 -2.82 18.79 14.05
N VAL A 65 -1.78 19.41 14.62
CA VAL A 65 -0.54 19.70 13.90
C VAL A 65 0.17 18.41 13.46
N ALA A 66 0.11 17.34 14.25
CA ALA A 66 0.69 16.05 13.86
C ALA A 66 -0.01 15.44 12.61
N ALA A 67 -1.33 15.61 12.48
CA ALA A 67 -2.08 15.13 11.33
C ALA A 67 -1.66 15.82 10.01
N LEU A 68 -1.16 17.05 10.07
CA LEU A 68 -0.74 17.82 8.90
C LEU A 68 0.37 17.08 8.11
N ARG A 69 1.39 16.57 8.79
CA ARG A 69 2.48 15.80 8.15
C ARG A 69 1.99 14.47 7.58
N THR A 70 1.01 13.84 8.23
CA THR A 70 0.37 12.63 7.73
C THR A 70 -0.36 12.91 6.42
N VAL A 71 -1.13 14.01 6.34
CA VAL A 71 -1.83 14.41 5.11
C VAL A 71 -0.85 14.66 3.97
N LYS A 72 0.27 15.37 4.23
CA LYS A 72 1.34 15.53 3.25
C LYS A 72 1.83 14.18 2.72
N SER A 73 2.11 13.24 3.63
CA SER A 73 2.65 11.93 3.28
C SER A 73 1.64 11.08 2.50
N LEU A 74 0.36 11.13 2.87
CA LEU A 74 -0.71 10.44 2.14
C LEU A 74 -0.78 10.92 0.69
N ILE A 75 -0.79 12.24 0.45
CA ILE A 75 -0.86 12.77 -0.91
C ILE A 75 0.44 12.48 -1.68
N ALA A 76 1.60 12.60 -1.04
CA ALA A 76 2.88 12.23 -1.65
C ALA A 76 2.92 10.75 -2.09
N ASN A 77 2.32 9.86 -1.29
CA ASN A 77 2.22 8.45 -1.64
C ASN A 77 1.30 8.22 -2.85
N LEU A 78 0.20 8.99 -2.99
CA LEU A 78 -0.66 8.93 -4.17
C LEU A 78 0.10 9.38 -5.42
N ILE A 79 0.85 10.50 -5.33
CA ILE A 79 1.69 11.02 -6.42
C ILE A 79 2.72 9.98 -6.86
N THR A 80 3.43 9.38 -5.90
CA THR A 80 4.41 8.31 -6.17
C THR A 80 3.74 7.08 -6.79
N GLY A 81 2.52 6.76 -6.34
CA GLY A 81 1.72 5.65 -6.85
C GLY A 81 1.31 5.80 -8.32
N VAL A 82 0.88 7.00 -8.73
CA VAL A 82 0.49 7.26 -10.13
C VAL A 82 1.67 7.51 -11.06
N THR A 83 2.89 7.73 -10.53
CA THR A 83 4.10 7.94 -11.32
C THR A 83 4.96 6.69 -11.41
N LYS A 84 5.41 6.18 -10.27
CA LYS A 84 6.32 5.02 -10.18
C LYS A 84 5.57 3.72 -9.91
N GLY A 85 4.45 3.78 -9.20
CA GLY A 85 3.73 2.61 -8.69
C GLY A 85 4.51 1.89 -7.58
N TYR A 86 3.84 0.99 -6.85
CA TYR A 86 4.42 0.24 -5.74
C TYR A 86 4.58 -1.23 -6.09
N LYS A 87 5.69 -1.82 -5.64
CA LYS A 87 6.02 -3.23 -5.81
C LYS A 87 6.51 -3.82 -4.50
N TYR A 88 5.83 -4.85 -4.02
CA TYR A 88 6.19 -5.58 -2.81
C TYR A 88 6.57 -7.00 -3.24
N LYS A 89 7.65 -7.54 -2.65
CA LYS A 89 8.06 -8.93 -2.86
C LYS A 89 7.84 -9.71 -1.59
N MET A 90 7.11 -10.82 -1.67
CA MET A 90 6.89 -11.74 -0.56
C MET A 90 7.63 -13.05 -0.81
N ARG A 91 8.21 -13.64 0.24
CA ARG A 91 8.97 -14.88 0.21
C ARG A 91 8.24 -15.96 0.98
N PHE A 92 8.22 -17.17 0.44
CA PHE A 92 7.66 -18.33 1.15
C PHE A 92 8.78 -18.97 1.99
N VAL A 93 8.46 -19.22 3.25
CA VAL A 93 9.36 -19.88 4.20
C VAL A 93 8.67 -21.15 4.64
N TYR A 94 9.34 -22.28 4.45
CA TYR A 94 8.88 -23.58 4.94
C TYR A 94 10.06 -24.48 5.27
N ALA A 95 9.92 -25.30 6.32
CA ALA A 95 10.93 -26.28 6.70
C ALA A 95 10.73 -27.65 6.02
N HIS A 96 9.49 -28.18 6.06
CA HIS A 96 9.19 -29.53 5.59
C HIS A 96 8.06 -29.58 4.57
N PHE A 97 6.96 -28.87 4.79
CA PHE A 97 5.80 -28.86 3.90
C PHE A 97 5.90 -27.73 2.88
N PRO A 98 6.06 -28.01 1.58
CA PRO A 98 6.10 -26.97 0.56
C PRO A 98 4.77 -26.22 0.49
N ILE A 99 4.83 -24.89 0.47
CA ILE A 99 3.66 -24.02 0.36
C ILE A 99 3.37 -23.80 -1.13
N ASN A 100 2.19 -24.20 -1.57
CA ASN A 100 1.76 -23.98 -2.95
C ASN A 100 0.84 -22.76 -2.98
N VAL A 101 1.24 -21.73 -3.72
CA VAL A 101 0.47 -20.50 -3.90
C VAL A 101 0.01 -20.41 -5.35
N ASN A 102 -1.30 -20.28 -5.57
CA ASN A 102 -1.90 -20.12 -6.89
C ASN A 102 -2.78 -18.87 -6.91
N ILE A 103 -3.00 -18.32 -8.10
CA ILE A 103 -3.97 -17.25 -8.32
C ILE A 103 -5.16 -17.87 -9.03
N ILE A 104 -6.34 -17.75 -8.44
CA ILE A 104 -7.58 -18.31 -8.95
C ILE A 104 -8.61 -17.21 -9.14
N GLU A 105 -9.55 -17.45 -10.04
CA GLU A 105 -10.67 -16.56 -10.29
C GLU A 105 -11.97 -17.29 -9.90
N LYS A 106 -12.77 -16.66 -9.04
CA LYS A 106 -14.06 -17.17 -8.59
C LYS A 106 -15.09 -16.07 -8.71
N ASP A 107 -16.18 -16.34 -9.43
CA ASP A 107 -17.32 -15.42 -9.56
C ASP A 107 -16.92 -14.00 -10.04
N GLY A 108 -15.88 -13.90 -10.87
CA GLY A 108 -15.33 -12.63 -11.39
C GLY A 108 -14.37 -11.90 -10.45
N ASP A 109 -14.18 -12.40 -9.23
CA ASP A 109 -13.18 -11.91 -8.27
C ASP A 109 -11.91 -12.76 -8.32
N LYS A 110 -10.75 -12.12 -8.16
CA LYS A 110 -9.45 -12.82 -8.09
C LYS A 110 -9.06 -13.10 -6.64
N TYR A 111 -8.53 -14.29 -6.39
CA TYR A 111 -8.08 -14.74 -5.07
C TYR A 111 -6.67 -15.34 -5.16
N VAL A 112 -5.89 -15.15 -4.09
CA VAL A 112 -4.68 -15.93 -3.83
C VAL A 112 -5.04 -17.14 -3.00
N GLU A 113 -4.80 -18.31 -3.55
CA GLU A 113 -5.03 -19.59 -2.92
C GLU A 113 -3.72 -20.15 -2.37
N ILE A 114 -3.69 -20.50 -1.08
CA ILE A 114 -2.53 -21.05 -0.38
C ILE A 114 -2.90 -22.46 0.10
N ARG A 115 -2.14 -23.44 -0.37
CA ARG A 115 -2.33 -24.86 -0.07
C ARG A 115 -1.12 -25.44 0.65
N ASN A 116 -1.37 -26.52 1.40
CA ASN A 116 -0.35 -27.34 2.07
C ASN A 116 0.49 -26.59 3.12
N PHE A 117 0.00 -25.45 3.62
CA PHE A 117 0.65 -24.75 4.73
C PHE A 117 0.67 -25.64 5.97
N LEU A 118 1.86 -25.97 6.49
CA LEU A 118 2.06 -26.93 7.60
C LEU A 118 1.38 -28.31 7.38
N GLY A 119 1.14 -28.72 6.14
CA GLY A 119 0.44 -29.97 5.84
C GLY A 119 -1.07 -29.92 6.10
N GLU A 120 -1.65 -28.73 6.24
CA GLU A 120 -3.09 -28.58 6.40
C GLU A 120 -3.87 -29.02 5.14
N LYS A 121 -4.98 -29.73 5.36
CA LYS A 121 -5.96 -30.04 4.29
C LYS A 121 -6.83 -28.84 3.91
N ARG A 122 -6.86 -27.80 4.75
CA ARG A 122 -7.63 -26.58 4.51
C ARG A 122 -6.93 -25.74 3.45
N VAL A 123 -7.70 -25.27 2.49
CA VAL A 123 -7.29 -24.24 1.54
C VAL A 123 -7.51 -22.87 2.19
N ARG A 124 -6.49 -22.00 2.16
CA ARG A 124 -6.58 -20.62 2.62
C ARG A 124 -6.69 -19.72 1.39
N GLU A 125 -7.64 -18.79 1.41
CA GLU A 125 -7.91 -17.91 0.27
C GLU A 125 -7.92 -16.45 0.74
N VAL A 126 -7.29 -15.58 -0.05
CA VAL A 126 -7.24 -14.14 0.21
C VAL A 126 -7.73 -13.42 -1.04
N LYS A 127 -8.73 -12.55 -0.89
CA LYS A 127 -9.27 -11.75 -2.01
C LYS A 127 -8.22 -10.73 -2.46
N ILE A 128 -7.97 -10.65 -3.76
CA ILE A 128 -7.13 -9.62 -4.36
C ILE A 128 -7.97 -8.35 -4.50
N THR A 129 -7.57 -7.26 -3.86
CA THR A 129 -8.28 -5.98 -4.02
C THR A 129 -8.09 -5.40 -5.42
N GLU A 130 -9.07 -4.64 -5.89
CA GLU A 130 -9.01 -3.95 -7.17
C GLU A 130 -7.76 -3.05 -7.29
N GLY A 131 -7.20 -3.00 -8.51
CA GLY A 131 -5.99 -2.22 -8.79
C GLY A 131 -4.68 -2.83 -8.29
N VAL A 132 -4.73 -4.02 -7.69
CA VAL A 132 -3.54 -4.81 -7.31
C VAL A 132 -3.40 -5.99 -8.26
N THR A 133 -2.20 -6.17 -8.81
CA THR A 133 -1.81 -7.35 -9.57
C THR A 133 -0.84 -8.18 -8.74
N MET A 134 -0.96 -9.50 -8.84
CA MET A 134 -0.07 -10.43 -8.17
C MET A 134 0.46 -11.42 -9.19
N GLU A 135 1.76 -11.72 -9.11
CA GLU A 135 2.44 -12.62 -10.03
C GLU A 135 3.49 -13.42 -9.27
N LEU A 136 3.64 -14.70 -9.61
CA LEU A 136 4.75 -15.50 -9.11
C LEU A 136 6.01 -15.13 -9.89
N SER A 137 7.10 -14.89 -9.17
CA SER A 137 8.38 -14.53 -9.79
C SER A 137 8.92 -15.70 -10.60
N SER A 138 9.26 -15.45 -11.87
CA SER A 138 9.88 -16.45 -12.74
C SER A 138 11.38 -16.60 -12.50
N THR A 139 12.02 -15.54 -11.99
CA THR A 139 13.46 -15.50 -11.75
C THR A 139 13.84 -16.11 -10.42
N GLN A 140 13.04 -15.86 -9.38
CA GLN A 140 13.33 -16.29 -8.03
C GLN A 140 12.27 -17.27 -7.53
N LYS A 141 12.71 -18.49 -7.18
CA LYS A 141 11.83 -19.53 -6.62
C LYS A 141 11.19 -19.06 -5.32
N ASP A 142 9.92 -19.40 -5.11
CA ASP A 142 9.16 -19.18 -3.86
C ASP A 142 9.00 -17.67 -3.54
N GLU A 143 8.73 -16.88 -4.57
CA GLU A 143 8.47 -15.44 -4.48
C GLU A 143 7.15 -15.05 -5.13
N LEU A 144 6.37 -14.24 -4.40
CA LEU A 144 5.16 -13.59 -4.89
C LEU A 144 5.41 -12.08 -5.00
N ILE A 145 5.24 -11.55 -6.19
CA ILE A 145 5.33 -10.12 -6.49
C ILE A 145 3.92 -9.56 -6.43
N VAL A 146 3.73 -8.51 -5.64
CA VAL A 146 2.48 -7.76 -5.51
C VAL A 146 2.73 -6.33 -6.00
N SER A 147 2.00 -5.91 -7.02
CA SER A 147 2.17 -4.58 -7.63
C SER A 147 0.86 -3.84 -7.76
N GLY A 148 0.92 -2.51 -7.73
CA GLY A 148 -0.26 -1.66 -7.89
C GLY A 148 0.06 -0.19 -7.71
N ASN A 149 -0.91 0.68 -8.01
CA ASN A 149 -0.72 2.12 -7.88
C ASN A 149 -0.99 2.61 -6.45
N SER A 150 -1.93 1.98 -5.72
CA SER A 150 -2.25 2.34 -4.34
C SER A 150 -1.39 1.59 -3.32
N LEU A 151 -0.58 2.32 -2.56
CA LEU A 151 0.23 1.76 -1.47
C LEU A 151 -0.62 1.03 -0.42
N GLU A 152 -1.80 1.59 -0.09
CA GLU A 152 -2.68 1.04 0.92
C GLU A 152 -3.22 -0.33 0.49
N HIS A 153 -3.70 -0.44 -0.75
CA HIS A 153 -4.20 -1.71 -1.27
C HIS A 153 -3.08 -2.75 -1.41
N VAL A 154 -1.94 -2.38 -1.98
CA VAL A 154 -0.78 -3.29 -2.13
C VAL A 154 -0.31 -3.81 -0.78
N SER A 155 -0.11 -2.92 0.20
CA SER A 155 0.39 -3.30 1.52
C SER A 155 -0.64 -4.08 2.34
N GLN A 156 -1.93 -3.74 2.25
CA GLN A 156 -2.99 -4.47 2.94
C GLN A 156 -3.10 -5.90 2.43
N ASN A 157 -3.06 -6.12 1.11
CA ASN A 157 -3.11 -7.48 0.56
C ASN A 157 -1.90 -8.32 1.01
N CYS A 158 -0.71 -7.72 1.02
CA CYS A 158 0.47 -8.40 1.54
C CYS A 158 0.30 -8.77 3.03
N ALA A 159 -0.29 -7.86 3.82
CA ALA A 159 -0.57 -8.12 5.24
C ALA A 159 -1.61 -9.24 5.41
N ASP A 160 -2.66 -9.28 4.60
CA ASP A 160 -3.70 -10.30 4.65
C ASP A 160 -3.13 -11.69 4.31
N ILE A 161 -2.28 -11.78 3.29
CA ILE A 161 -1.54 -13.01 2.92
C ILE A 161 -0.61 -13.46 4.06
N GLN A 162 0.12 -12.54 4.67
CA GLN A 162 1.03 -12.89 5.77
C GLN A 162 0.25 -13.34 7.02
N GLN A 163 -0.84 -12.65 7.36
CA GLN A 163 -1.64 -12.96 8.55
C GLN A 163 -2.43 -14.25 8.39
N ILE A 164 -2.95 -14.54 7.18
CA ILE A 164 -3.64 -15.80 6.94
C ILE A 164 -2.70 -16.97 7.13
N CYS A 165 -1.38 -16.82 6.95
CA CYS A 165 -0.33 -17.84 7.17
C CYS A 165 0.19 -17.91 8.62
N ARG A 166 -0.57 -17.46 9.62
CA ARG A 166 -0.11 -17.55 11.02
C ARG A 166 -0.16 -18.98 11.55
N VAL A 167 0.95 -19.42 12.15
CA VAL A 167 1.04 -20.70 12.87
C VAL A 167 0.28 -20.62 14.20
N ARG A 168 -0.55 -21.63 14.49
CA ARG A 168 -1.31 -21.74 15.74
C ARG A 168 -0.85 -22.96 16.54
N ASN A 169 -0.95 -22.88 17.86
CA ASN A 169 -0.69 -23.99 18.79
C ASN A 169 0.72 -24.64 18.65
N LYS A 170 1.71 -23.87 18.20
CA LYS A 170 3.13 -24.25 18.09
C LYS A 170 4.03 -23.08 18.50
N ASP A 171 5.30 -23.36 18.80
CA ASP A 171 6.29 -22.31 19.06
C ASP A 171 6.73 -21.64 17.74
N ILE A 172 6.32 -20.39 17.55
CA ILE A 172 6.63 -19.58 16.37
C ILE A 172 8.11 -19.27 16.20
N ARG A 173 8.94 -19.47 17.24
CA ARG A 173 10.40 -19.28 17.15
C ARG A 173 11.09 -20.47 16.49
N LYS A 174 10.42 -21.63 16.45
CA LYS A 174 10.91 -22.85 15.80
C LYS A 174 10.17 -23.12 14.49
N PHE A 175 8.87 -22.92 14.47
CA PHE A 175 8.02 -23.05 13.28
C PHE A 175 7.88 -21.68 12.64
N LEU A 176 8.89 -21.31 11.84
CA LEU A 176 8.95 -20.06 11.08
C LEU A 176 8.25 -20.15 9.71
N ASP A 177 7.47 -21.20 9.48
CA ASP A 177 6.77 -21.41 8.23
C ASP A 177 5.74 -20.30 8.01
N GLY A 178 5.75 -19.67 6.84
CA GLY A 178 4.92 -18.51 6.55
C GLY A 178 5.23 -17.86 5.21
N ILE A 179 4.47 -16.81 4.90
CA ILE A 179 4.73 -15.94 3.74
C ILE A 179 5.02 -14.55 4.29
N TYR A 180 6.21 -14.01 4.01
CA TYR A 180 6.68 -12.77 4.60
C TYR A 180 7.04 -11.74 3.54
N VAL A 181 6.77 -10.47 3.81
CA VAL A 181 7.25 -9.36 2.97
C VAL A 181 8.78 -9.27 3.11
N SER A 182 9.49 -9.45 2.01
CA SER A 182 10.95 -9.36 1.94
C SER A 182 11.45 -7.99 1.51
N GLU A 183 10.75 -7.36 0.56
CA GLU A 183 11.17 -6.10 -0.04
C GLU A 183 9.96 -5.21 -0.31
N ARG A 184 10.16 -3.90 -0.16
CA ARG A 184 9.19 -2.86 -0.50
C ARG A 184 9.89 -1.84 -1.39
N GLY A 185 9.38 -1.66 -2.59
CA GLY A 185 9.94 -0.73 -3.57
C GLY A 185 8.89 -0.15 -4.49
N THR A 186 9.38 0.50 -5.54
CA THR A 186 8.58 1.03 -6.63
C THR A 186 8.67 0.10 -7.85
N ILE A 187 7.72 0.21 -8.78
CA ILE A 187 7.76 -0.58 -10.03
C ILE A 187 8.79 0.01 -10.97
N VAL A 188 8.79 1.34 -11.11
CA VAL A 188 9.87 2.08 -11.76
C VAL A 188 10.98 2.26 -10.74
N GLU A 189 12.11 1.59 -10.95
CA GLU A 189 13.32 1.79 -10.16
C GLU A 189 13.99 3.09 -10.65
N ASP A 190 14.40 3.94 -9.71
CA ASP A 190 15.22 5.10 -10.05
C ASP A 190 16.62 4.57 -10.42
N VAL A 191 17.04 4.81 -11.67
CA VAL A 191 18.39 4.52 -12.16
C VAL A 191 19.41 5.43 -11.47
#